data_AF-A0A5P0ZIF7-F1
#
_entry.id   AF-A0A5P0ZIF7-F1
#
_cell.length_a   1.000
_cell.length_b   1.000
_cell.length_c   1.000
_cell.angle_alpha   90.00
_cell.angle_beta   90.00
_cell.angle_gamma   90.00
#
_symmetry.space_group_name_H-M   'P 1'
#
loop_
_entity.id
_entity.type
_entity.pdbx_description
1 polymer ?
#
loop_
_entity_poly.entity_id
_entity_poly.type
_entity_poly.pdbx_seq_one_letter_code
_entity_poly.pdbx_strand_id
1 'polypeptide(L)'
;MYISPIFLQTALYIVAAILIIFIIGITIFKYRNKLKLWDKSMTLASVVLLNCIYSILSYFFDFPYELSSIITGGLSLVAFGYIVVIIWELIKNKKAANTK
;
A
#
# COMPACT_ATOMS: atom_id res chain seq x y z
N MET A 1 -24.49 8.78 3.79
CA MET A 1 -24.09 10.12 4.26
C MET A 1 -22.89 10.53 3.43
N TYR A 2 -23.05 11.44 2.47
CA TYR A 2 -21.93 11.87 1.61
C TYR A 2 -21.00 12.70 2.47
N ILE A 3 -19.83 12.14 2.77
CA ILE A 3 -18.73 12.86 3.39
C ILE A 3 -18.40 14.04 2.48
N SER A 4 -18.29 15.24 3.06
CA SER A 4 -17.93 16.44 2.30
C SER A 4 -16.64 16.18 1.52
N PRO A 5 -16.57 16.49 0.21
CA PRO A 5 -15.39 16.26 -0.62
C PRO A 5 -14.13 16.91 -0.03
N ILE A 6 -14.28 18.03 0.68
CA ILE A 6 -13.20 18.71 1.43
C ILE A 6 -12.67 17.87 2.59
N PHE A 7 -13.54 17.17 3.32
CA PHE A 7 -13.12 16.29 4.40
C PHE A 7 -12.34 15.10 3.86
N LEU A 8 -12.82 14.49 2.77
CA LEU A 8 -12.14 13.37 2.13
C LEU A 8 -10.75 13.77 1.64
N GLN A 9 -10.64 14.94 1.02
CA GLN A 9 -9.36 15.44 0.53
C GLN A 9 -8.36 15.74 1.65
N THR A 10 -8.84 16.39 2.73
CA THR A 10 -8.01 16.69 3.91
C THR A 10 -7.49 15.41 4.57
N ALA A 11 -8.36 14.39 4.68
CA ALA A 11 -7.98 13.08 5.20
C ALA A 11 -6.92 12.40 4.32
N LEU A 12 -7.07 12.45 2.98
CA LEU A 12 -6.07 11.92 2.06
C LEU A 12 -4.72 12.60 2.19
N TYR A 13 -4.68 13.93 2.34
CA TYR A 13 -3.43 14.65 2.55
C TYR A 13 -2.71 14.23 3.83
N ILE A 14 -3.45 14.08 4.94
CA ILE A 14 -2.89 13.62 6.22
C ILE A 14 -2.35 12.19 6.08
N VAL A 15 -3.12 11.30 5.45
CA VAL A 15 -2.69 9.90 5.22
C VAL A 15 -1.45 9.84 4.35
N ALA A 16 -1.37 10.65 3.28
CA ALA A 16 -0.20 10.75 2.41
C ALA A 16 1.04 11.22 3.19
N ALA A 17 0.90 12.25 4.03
CA ALA A 17 2.00 12.77 4.85
C ALA A 17 2.52 11.70 5.84
N ILE A 18 1.63 10.99 6.52
CA ILE A 18 2.00 9.89 7.42
C ILE A 18 2.70 8.77 6.66
N LEU A 19 2.19 8.38 5.48
CA LEU A 19 2.80 7.34 4.65
C LEU A 19 4.22 7.69 4.21
N ILE A 20 4.47 8.94 3.81
CA ILE A 20 5.81 9.41 3.43
C ILE A 20 6.77 9.27 4.61
N ILE A 21 6.38 9.76 5.79
CA ILE A 21 7.20 9.66 7.02
C ILE A 21 7.47 8.19 7.35
N PHE A 22 6.46 7.33 7.23
CA PHE A 22 6.56 5.92 7.53
C PHE A 22 7.51 5.17 6.57
N ILE A 23 7.41 5.46 5.27
CA ILE A 23 8.31 4.89 4.25
C ILE A 23 9.75 5.33 4.50
N ILE A 24 9.99 6.62 4.78
CA ILE A 24 11.32 7.15 5.09
C ILE A 24 11.88 6.46 6.34
N GLY A 25 11.09 6.39 7.42
CA GLY A 25 11.48 5.75 8.67
C GLY A 25 11.84 4.27 8.50
N ILE A 26 11.02 3.51 7.77
CA ILE A 26 11.31 2.10 7.46
C ILE A 26 12.55 1.96 6.57
N THR A 27 12.72 2.84 5.59
CA THR A 27 13.90 2.83 4.71
C THR A 27 15.17 3.02 5.52
N ILE A 28 15.20 4.02 6.41
CA ILE A 28 16.35 4.30 7.30
C ILE A 28 16.59 3.12 8.24
N PHE A 29 15.53 2.59 8.86
CA PHE A 29 15.63 1.44 9.77
C PHE A 29 16.21 0.21 9.06
N LYS A 30 15.76 -0.09 7.84
CA LYS A 30 16.25 -1.24 7.06
C LYS A 30 17.68 -1.03 6.58
N TYR A 31 18.01 0.17 6.12
CA TYR A 31 19.36 0.53 5.70
C TYR A 31 20.36 0.33 6.83
N ARG A 32 20.02 0.80 8.04
CA ARG A 32 20.86 0.67 9.24
C ARG A 32 21.04 -0.78 9.69
N ASN A 33 20.01 -1.62 9.53
CA ASN A 33 20.05 -3.04 9.90
C ASN A 33 20.51 -3.97 8.75
N LYS A 34 20.94 -3.43 7.60
CA LYS A 34 21.33 -4.19 6.39
C LYS A 34 20.27 -5.22 5.95
N LEU A 35 19.00 -4.91 6.18
CA LEU A 35 17.88 -5.74 5.74
C LEU A 35 17.57 -5.44 4.27
N LYS A 36 16.89 -6.36 3.58
CA LYS A 36 16.42 -6.12 2.21
C LYS A 36 15.59 -4.84 2.18
N LEU A 37 16.06 -3.85 1.39
CA LEU A 37 15.38 -2.57 1.25
C LEU A 37 13.95 -2.81 0.74
N TRP A 38 13.81 -3.63 -0.29
CA TRP A 38 12.53 -3.94 -0.91
C TRP A 38 11.89 -5.20 -0.29
N ASP A 39 10.83 -5.00 0.50
CA ASP A 39 9.97 -6.08 1.01
C ASP A 39 8.53 -5.90 0.54
N LYS A 40 7.72 -6.94 0.73
CA LYS A 40 6.27 -6.94 0.44
C LYS A 40 5.55 -5.74 1.08
N SER A 41 5.90 -5.41 2.32
CA SER A 41 5.36 -4.24 3.05
C SER A 41 5.73 -2.90 2.40
N MET A 42 6.95 -2.78 1.86
CA MET A 42 7.37 -1.55 1.17
C MET A 42 6.66 -1.39 -0.18
N THR A 43 6.43 -2.49 -0.88
CA THR A 43 5.66 -2.50 -2.14
C THR A 43 4.23 -2.07 -1.90
N LEU A 44 3.59 -2.58 -0.83
CA LEU A 44 2.24 -2.18 -0.43
C LEU A 44 2.19 -0.69 -0.09
N ALA A 45 3.11 -0.20 0.75
CA ALA A 45 3.16 1.20 1.14
C ALA A 45 3.37 2.13 -0.07
N SER A 46 4.22 1.72 -1.02
CA SER A 46 4.45 2.47 -2.27
C SER A 46 3.20 2.51 -3.15
N VAL A 47 2.48 1.39 -3.31
CA VAL A 47 1.25 1.31 -4.12
C VAL A 47 0.13 2.14 -3.49
N VAL A 48 -0.03 2.09 -2.17
CA VAL A 48 -1.01 2.91 -1.44
C VAL A 48 -0.68 4.40 -1.58
N LEU A 49 0.60 4.76 -1.48
CA LEU A 49 1.05 6.14 -1.68
C LEU A 49 0.80 6.62 -3.12
N LEU A 50 1.02 5.77 -4.12
CA LEU A 50 0.73 6.05 -5.53
C LEU A 50 -0.77 6.31 -5.75
N ASN A 51 -1.64 5.50 -5.14
CA ASN A 51 -3.09 5.74 -5.18
C ASN A 51 -3.48 7.04 -4.47
N CYS A 52 -2.88 7.32 -3.31
CA CYS A 52 -3.16 8.53 -2.56
C CYS A 52 -2.78 9.78 -3.37
N ILE A 53 -1.59 9.78 -4.00
CA ILE A 53 -1.16 10.83 -4.93
C ILE A 53 -2.12 10.94 -6.11
N TYR A 54 -2.54 9.83 -6.71
CA TYR A 54 -3.48 9.85 -7.82
C TYR A 54 -4.84 10.43 -7.44
N SER A 55 -5.40 10.04 -6.29
CA SER A 55 -6.66 10.61 -5.81
C SER A 55 -6.55 12.12 -5.55
N ILE A 56 -5.41 12.56 -4.98
CA ILE A 56 -5.12 13.99 -4.82
C ILE A 56 -5.05 14.67 -6.19
N LEU A 57 -4.36 14.09 -7.16
CA LEU A 57 -4.22 14.64 -8.52
C LEU A 57 -5.55 14.69 -9.27
N SER A 58 -6.40 13.67 -9.12
CA SER A 58 -7.76 13.59 -9.72
C SER A 58 -8.72 14.67 -9.23
N TYR A 59 -8.42 15.29 -8.09
CA TYR A 59 -9.19 16.42 -7.62
C TYR A 59 -8.82 17.72 -8.35
N PHE A 60 -7.56 17.89 -8.73
CA PHE A 60 -7.08 19.11 -9.42
C PHE A 60 -7.20 19.01 -10.94
N PHE A 61 -7.18 17.79 -11.48
CA PHE A 61 -7.31 17.50 -12.90
C PHE A 61 -8.36 16.41 -13.08
N ASP A 62 -9.33 16.61 -13.97
CA ASP A 62 -10.26 15.58 -14.42
C ASP A 62 -9.49 14.50 -15.20
N PHE A 63 -8.83 13.60 -14.45
CA PHE A 63 -8.09 12.48 -15.03
C PHE A 63 -9.07 11.44 -15.59
N PRO A 64 -8.77 10.85 -16.77
CA PRO A 64 -9.63 9.86 -17.40
C PRO A 64 -9.81 8.63 -16.50
N TYR A 65 -11.03 8.10 -16.49
CA TYR A 65 -11.45 6.96 -15.66
C TYR A 65 -10.55 5.73 -15.79
N GLU A 66 -9.91 5.54 -16.95
CA GLU A 66 -8.95 4.47 -17.22
C GLU A 66 -7.78 4.45 -16.23
N LEU A 67 -7.26 5.62 -15.84
CA LEU A 67 -6.14 5.69 -14.89
C LEU A 67 -6.57 5.28 -13.47
N SER A 68 -7.80 5.62 -13.08
CA SER A 68 -8.40 5.19 -11.81
C SER A 68 -8.63 3.67 -11.77
N SER A 69 -9.06 3.11 -12.90
CA SER A 69 -9.22 1.66 -13.08
C SER A 69 -7.89 0.92 -12.96
N ILE A 70 -6.83 1.41 -13.61
CA ILE A 70 -5.49 0.82 -13.53
C ILE A 70 -4.95 0.83 -12.08
N ILE A 71 -5.15 1.92 -11.35
CA ILE A 71 -4.63 2.06 -9.99
C ILE A 71 -5.43 1.20 -9.00
N THR A 72 -6.76 1.15 -9.15
CA THR A 72 -7.64 0.31 -8.33
C THR A 72 -7.43 -1.18 -8.65
N GLY A 73 -7.22 -1.50 -9.94
CA GLY A 73 -6.83 -2.83 -10.42
C GLY A 73 -5.46 -3.26 -9.90
N GLY A 74 -4.49 -2.34 -9.88
CA GLY A 74 -3.15 -2.57 -9.32
C GLY A 74 -3.19 -2.85 -7.82
N LEU A 75 -3.98 -2.09 -7.06
CA LEU A 75 -4.20 -2.33 -5.62
C LEU A 75 -4.84 -3.69 -5.35
N SER A 76 -5.85 -4.07 -6.12
CA SER A 76 -6.51 -5.36 -5.96
C SER A 76 -5.59 -6.52 -6.32
N LEU A 77 -4.73 -6.38 -7.34
CA LEU A 77 -3.71 -7.37 -7.67
C LEU A 77 -2.64 -7.51 -6.58
N VAL A 78 -2.20 -6.39 -5.98
CA VAL A 78 -1.25 -6.40 -4.85
C VAL A 78 -1.87 -7.04 -3.61
N ALA A 79 -3.13 -6.71 -3.29
CA ALA A 79 -3.88 -7.34 -2.20
C ALA A 79 -4.02 -8.86 -2.43
N PHE A 80 -4.32 -9.27 -3.66
CA PHE A 80 -4.41 -10.68 -4.04
C PHE A 80 -3.07 -11.40 -3.85
N GLY A 81 -1.96 -10.80 -4.29
CA GLY A 81 -0.62 -11.34 -4.05
C GLY A 81 -0.30 -11.53 -2.56
N TYR A 82 -0.79 -10.62 -1.71
CA TYR A 82 -0.62 -10.73 -0.26
C TYR A 82 -1.44 -11.87 0.35
N ILE A 83 -2.68 -12.07 -0.10
CA ILE A 83 -3.52 -13.21 0.32
C ILE A 83 -2.81 -14.52 -0.02
N VAL A 84 -2.28 -14.65 -1.24
CA VAL A 84 -1.54 -15.84 -1.66
C VAL A 84 -0.31 -16.09 -0.78
N VAL A 85 0.44 -15.03 -0.45
CA VAL A 85 1.57 -15.11 0.48
C VAL A 85 1.16 -15.57 1.87
N ILE A 86 0.09 -15.00 2.44
CA ILE A 86 -0.41 -15.38 3.77
C ILE A 86 -0.83 -16.84 3.78
N ILE A 87 -1.58 -17.28 2.77
CA ILE A 87 -1.99 -18.68 2.62
C ILE A 87 -0.77 -19.59 2.53
N TRP A 88 0.24 -19.20 1.74
CA TRP A 88 1.48 -19.95 1.61
C TRP A 88 2.22 -20.10 2.95
N GLU A 89 2.35 -19.01 3.72
CA GLU A 89 2.98 -19.05 5.04
C GLU A 89 2.19 -19.89 6.04
N LEU A 90 0.85 -19.83 6.01
CA LEU A 90 -0.01 -20.68 6.84
C LEU A 90 0.18 -22.17 6.52
N ILE A 91 0.28 -22.52 5.23
CA ILE A 91 0.54 -23.91 4.79
C ILE A 91 1.94 -24.37 5.23
N LYS A 92 2.96 -23.52 5.08
CA LYS A 92 4.32 -23.81 5.56
C LYS A 92 4.38 -24.02 7.07
N ASN A 93 3.73 -23.15 7.84
CA ASN A 93 3.69 -23.23 9.30
C ASN A 93 2.91 -24.47 9.78
N LYS A 94 1.82 -24.86 9.10
CA LYS A 94 1.13 -26.12 9.36
C LYS A 94 2.02 -27.35 9.11
N LYS A 95 2.83 -27.34 8.05
CA LYS A 95 3.78 -28.43 7.80
C LYS A 95 4.89 -28.50 8.86
N ALA A 96 5.36 -27.36 9.36
CA ALA A 96 6.38 -27.33 10.42
C ALA A 96 5.84 -27.79 11.79
N ALA A 97 4.56 -27.52 12.07
CA ALA A 97 3.91 -27.92 13.32
C ALA A 97 3.59 -29.43 13.39
N ASN A 98 3.36 -30.10 12.25
CA ASN A 98 3.09 -31.54 12.17
C ASN A 98 4.35 -32.43 12.15
N THR A 99 5.54 -31.85 12.25
CA THR A 99 6.82 -32.59 12.29
C THR A 99 7.45 -32.58 13.70
N LYS A 100 6.66 -32.32 14.74
CA LYS A 100 7.05 -32.51 16.15
C LYS A 100 6.23 -33.61 16.79
#